data_AF-A0A2R5FEK1-F1
#
_entry.id   AF-A0A2R5FEK1-F1
#
_cell.length_a   1.000
_cell.length_b   1.000
_cell.length_c   1.000
_cell.angle_alpha   90.00
_cell.angle_beta   90.00
_cell.angle_gamma   90.00
#
_symmetry.space_group_name_H-M   'P 1'
#
loop_
_entity.id
_entity.type
_entity.pdbx_description
1 polymer ?
#
loop_
_entity_poly.entity_id
_entity_poly.type
_entity_poly.pdbx_seq_one_letter_code
_entity_poly.pdbx_strand_id
1 'polypeptide(L)' 'KPPKPVAPPLPYIYMGKMVDESGLSIFLTRNNKPYVVHVGDILDNQYRVELIKPPMMELTYLPLKEKQVLNIGATK' A
#
# COMPACT_ATOMS: atom_id res chain seq x y z
N LYS A 1 -26.97 -13.53 -11.21
CA LYS A 1 -25.64 -12.96 -11.57
C LYS A 1 -24.72 -13.15 -10.38
N PRO A 2 -23.51 -13.70 -10.54
CA PRO A 2 -22.55 -13.72 -9.43
C PRO A 2 -22.22 -12.27 -9.02
N PRO A 3 -21.97 -12.01 -7.72
CA PRO A 3 -21.52 -10.70 -7.28
C PRO A 3 -20.20 -10.37 -8.00
N LYS A 4 -20.03 -9.09 -8.37
CA LYS A 4 -18.78 -8.65 -8.99
C LYS A 4 -17.62 -8.92 -8.02
N PRO A 5 -16.46 -9.38 -8.51
CA PRO A 5 -15.26 -9.44 -7.67
C PRO A 5 -15.01 -8.06 -7.07
N VAL A 6 -14.91 -7.98 -5.76
CA VAL A 6 -14.45 -6.80 -5.03
C VAL A 6 -13.00 -7.01 -4.64
N ALA A 7 -12.21 -5.94 -4.56
CA ALA A 7 -10.85 -6.08 -4.08
C ALA A 7 -10.83 -6.65 -2.64
N PRO A 8 -9.93 -7.59 -2.33
CA PRO A 8 -9.80 -8.13 -0.99
C PRO A 8 -9.31 -7.05 -0.02
N PRO A 9 -9.55 -7.17 1.30
CA PRO A 9 -8.94 -6.28 2.28
C PRO A 9 -7.41 -6.31 2.16
N LEU A 10 -6.78 -5.16 2.36
CA LEU A 10 -5.32 -5.01 2.22
C LEU A 10 -4.59 -6.00 3.14
N PRO A 11 -3.73 -6.88 2.59
CA PRO A 11 -3.00 -7.87 3.38
C PRO A 11 -1.72 -7.29 4.00
N TYR A 12 -1.57 -5.97 4.00
CA TYR A 12 -0.38 -5.26 4.46
C TYR A 12 -0.64 -4.62 5.82
N ILE A 13 0.28 -4.86 6.74
CA ILE A 13 0.31 -4.24 8.06
C ILE A 13 1.35 -3.13 8.03
N TYR A 14 0.93 -1.90 8.33
CA TYR A 14 1.84 -0.77 8.47
C TYR A 14 2.73 -0.94 9.70
N MET A 15 4.04 -0.90 9.49
CA MET A 15 5.05 -1.01 10.54
C MET A 15 5.75 0.31 10.84
N GLY A 16 5.79 1.22 9.88
CA GLY A 16 6.45 2.51 10.05
C GLY A 16 6.66 3.23 8.73
N LYS A 17 7.28 4.40 8.83
CA LYS A 17 7.71 5.20 7.68
C LYS A 17 9.07 5.81 7.97
N MET A 18 9.85 6.00 6.93
CA MET A 18 11.13 6.70 6.97
C MET A 18 11.10 7.77 5.90
N VAL A 19 11.70 8.92 6.20
CA VAL A 19 11.94 9.96 5.22
C VAL A 19 13.46 10.10 5.11
N ASP A 20 13.97 9.93 3.90
CA ASP A 20 15.37 10.13 3.57
C ASP A 20 15.52 11.02 2.33
N GLU A 21 16.74 11.15 1.82
CA GLU A 21 17.06 11.97 0.64
C GLU A 21 16.32 11.51 -0.64
N SER A 22 15.90 10.25 -0.69
CA SER A 22 15.15 9.61 -1.78
C SER A 22 13.64 9.82 -1.66
N GLY A 23 13.15 10.24 -0.48
CA GLY A 23 11.75 10.55 -0.22
C GLY A 23 11.14 9.75 0.93
N LEU A 24 9.82 9.56 0.87
CA LEU A 24 9.03 8.87 1.89
C LEU A 24 8.93 7.37 1.58
N SER A 25 9.56 6.55 2.42
CA SER A 25 9.48 5.09 2.39
C SER A 25 8.48 4.59 3.43
N ILE A 26 7.60 3.68 3.03
CA ILE A 26 6.65 3.03 3.94
C ILE A 26 7.09 1.60 4.20
N PHE A 27 7.23 1.26 5.47
CA PHE A 27 7.52 -0.09 5.94
C PHE A 27 6.20 -0.81 6.19
N LEU A 28 5.98 -1.87 5.43
CA LEU A 28 4.83 -2.75 5.55
C LEU A 28 5.30 -4.15 5.89
N THR A 29 4.41 -4.97 6.40
CA THR A 29 4.63 -6.42 6.47
C THR A 29 3.42 -7.16 5.93
N ARG A 30 3.67 -8.29 5.28
CA ARG A 30 2.64 -9.22 4.80
C ARG A 30 3.13 -10.64 5.06
N ASN A 31 2.36 -11.45 5.79
CA ASN A 31 2.73 -12.82 6.14
C ASN A 31 4.15 -12.93 6.74
N ASN A 32 4.48 -12.07 7.70
CA ASN A 32 5.81 -11.96 8.33
C ASN A 32 6.97 -11.57 7.40
N LYS A 33 6.71 -11.19 6.15
CA LYS A 33 7.72 -10.62 5.26
C LYS A 33 7.68 -9.08 5.32
N PRO A 34 8.81 -8.41 5.60
CA PRO A 34 8.90 -6.96 5.52
C PRO A 34 8.94 -6.50 4.05
N TYR A 35 8.30 -5.39 3.78
CA TYR A 35 8.29 -4.69 2.50
C TYR A 35 8.60 -3.22 2.76
N VAL A 36 9.43 -2.64 1.91
CA VAL A 36 9.70 -1.20 1.86
C VAL A 36 9.16 -0.71 0.54
N VAL A 37 8.26 0.26 0.57
CA VAL A 37 7.61 0.76 -0.65
C VAL A 37 7.59 2.26 -0.75
N HIS A 38 7.70 2.73 -1.99
CA HIS A 38 7.67 4.12 -2.40
C HIS A 38 6.53 4.35 -3.40
N VAL A 39 6.24 5.62 -3.69
CA VAL A 39 5.29 5.99 -4.74
C VAL A 39 5.76 5.39 -6.07
N GLY A 40 4.87 4.64 -6.74
CA GLY A 40 5.15 3.98 -8.01
C GLY A 40 5.56 2.51 -7.90
N ASP A 41 5.93 2.03 -6.70
CA ASP A 41 6.34 0.64 -6.50
C ASP A 41 5.20 -0.35 -6.73
N ILE A 42 5.56 -1.54 -7.20
CA ILE A 42 4.62 -2.65 -7.42
C ILE A 42 4.94 -3.77 -6.42
N LEU A 43 4.00 -4.04 -5.51
CA LEU A 43 4.07 -5.13 -4.54
C LEU A 43 3.45 -6.39 -5.13
N ASP A 44 4.22 -7.49 -5.10
CA ASP A 44 3.76 -8.85 -5.45
C ASP A 44 3.12 -8.96 -6.85
N ASN A 45 3.39 -8.03 -7.77
CA ASN A 45 2.69 -7.87 -9.05
C ASN A 45 1.15 -7.77 -8.92
N GLN A 46 0.66 -7.43 -7.74
CA GLN A 46 -0.77 -7.39 -7.41
C GLN A 46 -1.22 -5.98 -7.00
N TYR A 47 -0.35 -5.24 -6.33
CA TYR A 47 -0.66 -3.90 -5.85
C TYR A 47 0.36 -2.92 -6.38
N ARG A 48 -0.09 -1.73 -6.77
CA ARG A 48 0.78 -0.61 -7.12
C ARG A 48 0.54 0.53 -6.16
N VAL A 49 1.60 1.11 -5.63
CA VAL A 49 1.50 2.34 -4.84
C VAL A 49 1.25 3.51 -5.79
N GLU A 50 0.07 4.11 -5.71
CA GLU A 50 -0.27 5.28 -6.51
C GLU A 50 0.18 6.57 -5.82
N LEU A 51 -0.05 6.65 -4.51
CA LEU A 51 0.20 7.86 -3.74
C LEU A 51 0.46 7.55 -2.27
N ILE A 52 1.41 8.24 -1.67
CA ILE A 52 1.69 8.17 -0.23
C ILE A 52 1.49 9.57 0.36
N LYS A 53 0.43 9.76 1.15
CA LYS A 53 0.08 11.04 1.80
C LYS A 53 -0.40 10.79 3.23
N PRO A 54 0.50 10.77 4.23
CA PRO A 54 0.13 10.53 5.63
C PRO A 54 -1.07 11.42 6.05
N PRO A 55 -2.10 10.86 6.71
CA PRO A 55 -2.15 9.52 7.31
C PRO A 55 -2.55 8.39 6.35
N MET A 56 -2.74 8.64 5.06
CA MET A 56 -3.26 7.67 4.10
C MET A 56 -2.26 7.32 3.00
N MET A 57 -2.36 6.10 2.48
CA MET A 57 -1.63 5.64 1.31
C MET A 57 -2.61 5.00 0.34
N GLU A 58 -2.54 5.38 -0.93
CA GLU A 58 -3.36 4.83 -1.99
C GLU A 58 -2.60 3.74 -2.73
N LEU A 59 -3.22 2.57 -2.84
CA LEU A 59 -2.75 1.45 -3.65
C LEU A 59 -3.80 1.11 -4.70
N THR A 60 -3.37 0.76 -5.91
CA THR A 60 -4.24 0.15 -6.92
C THR A 60 -4.02 -1.36 -6.92
N TYR A 61 -5.09 -2.13 -6.71
CA TYR A 61 -5.11 -3.56 -6.95
C TYR A 61 -5.17 -3.83 -8.45
N LEU A 62 -4.04 -4.24 -9.03
CA LEU A 62 -3.85 -4.39 -10.48
C LEU A 62 -4.83 -5.35 -11.16
N PRO A 63 -5.19 -6.52 -10.58
CA PRO A 63 -6.11 -7.46 -11.22
C PRO A 63 -7.52 -6.90 -11.46
N LEU A 64 -8.00 -6.02 -10.57
CA LEU A 64 -9.33 -5.38 -10.70
C LEU A 64 -9.25 -3.89 -11.05
N LYS A 65 -8.04 -3.33 -11.13
CA LYS A 65 -7.77 -1.88 -11.25
C LYS A 65 -8.53 -1.06 -10.20
N GLU A 66 -8.65 -1.61 -9.00
CA GLU A 66 -9.45 -1.04 -7.92
C GLU A 66 -8.54 -0.29 -6.94
N LYS A 67 -8.91 0.94 -6.59
CA LYS A 67 -8.15 1.74 -5.64
C LYS A 67 -8.51 1.36 -4.21
N GLN A 68 -7.50 1.21 -3.38
CA GLN A 68 -7.59 0.91 -1.97
C GLN A 68 -6.77 1.88 -1.16
N VAL A 69 -7.24 2.18 0.04
CA VAL A 69 -6.57 3.11 0.94
C VAL A 69 -6.08 2.36 2.17
N LEU A 70 -4.79 2.46 2.44
CA LEU A 70 -4.17 1.99 3.68
C LEU A 70 -3.97 3.17 4.62
N ASN A 71 -4.39 3.04 5.87
CA ASN A 71 -4.05 3.99 6.89
C ASN A 71 -2.62 3.71 7.38
N ILE A 72 -1.72 4.68 7.15
CA ILE A 72 -0.30 4.65 7.55
C ILE A 72 -0.01 5.56 8.74
N GLY A 73 -1.06 6.06 9.41
CA GLY A 73 -0.97 6.92 10.57
C GLY A 73 -0.43 8.33 10.26
N ALA A 74 -0.87 9.32 11.04
CA ALA A 74 -0.40 10.69 10.89
C ALA A 74 1.11 10.79 11.17
N THR A 75 1.81 11.65 10.47
CA THR A 75 3.08 12.21 10.98
C THR A 75 2.68 13.17 12.10
N LYS A 76 3.10 12.90 13.35
CA LYS A 76 3.05 13.91 14.40
C LYS A 76 4.11 14.98 14.14
#